data_AF-A0A392TG06-F1
#
_entry.id   AF-A0A392TG06-F1
#
_cell.length_a   1.000
_cell.length_b   1.000
_cell.length_c   1.000
_cell.angle_alpha   90.00
_cell.angle_beta   90.00
_cell.angle_gamma   90.00
#
_symmetry.space_group_name_H-M   'P 1'
#
loop_
_entity.id
_entity.type
_entity.pdbx_description
1 polymer ?
#
loop_
_entity_poly.entity_id
_entity_poly.type
_entity_poly.pdbx_seq_one_letter_code
_entity_poly.pdbx_strand_id
1 'polypeptide(L)' 'MLKNSKVGFLKNSVDFQTFRDRLVAEKNHDVEATFMGGNMVLLQSSCEGELSVVMEGNKKWLDHCFLKTIP' A
#
# COMPACT_ATOMS: atom_id res chain seq x y z
N MET A 1 10.01 0.03 -15.13
CA MET A 1 9.14 1.22 -14.91
C MET A 1 8.76 1.26 -13.44
N LEU A 2 9.03 2.36 -12.74
CA LEU A 2 8.61 2.57 -11.34
C LEU A 2 7.11 2.89 -11.20
N LYS A 3 6.36 2.93 -12.32
CA LYS A 3 4.93 3.31 -12.36
C LYS A 3 4.00 2.38 -11.56
N ASN A 4 4.45 1.16 -11.28
CA ASN A 4 3.68 0.16 -10.51
C ASN A 4 4.26 -0.02 -9.12
N SER A 5 4.89 1.01 -8.58
CA SER A 5 5.50 0.98 -7.26
C SER A 5 5.26 2.30 -6.56
N LYS A 6 4.90 2.26 -5.27
CA LYS A 6 4.76 3.44 -4.43
C LYS A 6 5.32 3.16 -3.05
N VAL A 7 6.02 4.14 -2.50
CA VAL A 7 6.49 4.09 -1.13
C VAL A 7 5.52 4.84 -0.25
N GLY A 8 5.14 4.24 0.88
CA GLY A 8 4.31 4.87 1.88
C GLY A 8 4.88 4.69 3.28
N PHE A 9 4.55 5.64 4.16
CA PHE A 9 4.85 5.57 5.58
C PHE A 9 3.55 5.33 6.33
N LEU A 10 3.43 4.18 7.00
CA LEU A 10 2.29 3.88 7.86
C LEU A 10 2.25 4.85 9.05
N LYS A 11 1.05 5.16 9.53
CA LYS A 11 0.89 5.87 10.81
C LYS A 11 1.38 4.97 11.95
N ASN A 12 1.87 5.57 13.03
CA ASN A 12 2.38 4.83 14.18
C ASN A 12 1.33 3.91 14.85
N SER A 13 0.04 4.17 14.61
CA SER A 13 -1.07 3.36 15.08
C SER A 13 -1.39 2.15 14.19
N VAL A 14 -0.65 1.96 13.09
CA VAL A 14 -0.90 0.92 12.09
C VAL A 14 0.34 0.05 11.99
N ASP A 15 0.22 -1.21 12.39
CA ASP A 15 1.28 -2.19 12.22
C ASP A 15 1.27 -2.77 10.79
N PHE A 16 2.45 -3.18 10.32
CA PHE A 16 2.61 -3.69 8.96
C PHE A 16 1.82 -4.98 8.71
N GLN A 17 1.70 -5.87 9.71
CA GLN A 17 1.03 -7.16 9.53
C GLN A 17 -0.48 -6.95 9.36
N THR A 18 -1.12 -6.16 10.22
CA THR A 18 -2.53 -5.77 10.09
C THR A 18 -2.80 -5.05 8.76
N PHE A 19 -1.88 -4.17 8.34
CA PHE A 19 -2.00 -3.52 7.03
C PHE A 19 -2.00 -4.56 5.89
N ARG A 20 -1.04 -5.48 5.89
CA ARG A 20 -0.91 -6.53 4.87
C ARG A 20 -2.11 -7.48 4.87
N ASP A 21 -2.55 -7.94 6.04
CA ASP A 21 -3.68 -8.86 6.17
C ASP A 21 -4.96 -8.23 5.62
N ARG A 22 -5.15 -6.93 5.86
CA ARG A 22 -6.29 -6.19 5.35
C ARG A 22 -6.21 -5.95 3.84
N LEU A 23 -5.02 -5.66 3.31
CA LEU A 23 -4.79 -5.56 1.86
C LEU A 23 -5.23 -6.86 1.15
N VAL A 24 -4.88 -8.01 1.73
CA VAL A 24 -5.28 -9.34 1.23
C VAL A 24 -6.80 -9.57 1.38
N ALA A 25 -7.38 -9.21 2.53
CA ALA A 25 -8.81 -9.36 2.80
C ALA A 25 -9.70 -8.52 1.85
N GLU A 26 -9.21 -7.37 1.41
CA GLU A 26 -9.90 -6.49 0.44
C GLU A 26 -9.75 -6.97 -1.02
N LYS A 27 -9.25 -8.20 -1.24
CA LYS A 27 -9.05 -8.85 -2.55
C LYS A 27 -8.09 -8.13 -3.48
N ASN A 28 -7.21 -7.28 -2.96
CA ASN A 28 -6.16 -6.62 -3.73
C ASN A 28 -4.94 -7.56 -3.87
N HIS A 29 -5.18 -8.79 -4.35
CA HIS A 29 -4.14 -9.83 -4.44
C HIS A 29 -2.99 -9.44 -5.38
N ASP A 30 -3.25 -8.52 -6.31
CA ASP A 30 -2.28 -8.06 -7.29
C ASP A 30 -1.40 -6.91 -6.79
N VAL A 31 -1.58 -6.51 -5.51
CA VAL A 31 -0.72 -5.55 -4.82
C VAL A 31 0.06 -6.24 -3.73
N GLU A 32 1.38 -6.23 -3.84
CA GLU A 32 2.31 -6.70 -2.82
C GLU A 32 2.75 -5.55 -1.93
N ALA A 33 2.73 -5.76 -0.62
CA ALA A 33 3.28 -4.84 0.37
C ALA A 33 4.57 -5.43 0.96
N THR A 34 5.69 -4.71 0.79
CA THR A 34 7.00 -5.08 1.33
C THR A 34 7.41 -4.12 2.44
N PHE A 35 7.77 -4.65 3.60
CA PHE A 35 8.29 -3.86 4.71
C PHE A 35 9.72 -3.38 4.41
N MET A 36 9.96 -2.08 4.53
CA MET A 36 11.27 -1.46 4.25
C MET A 36 12.00 -0.97 5.51
N GLY A 37 11.42 -1.15 6.70
CA GLY A 37 11.99 -0.70 7.98
C GLY A 37 11.26 0.49 8.60
N GLY A 38 11.25 0.56 9.93
CA GLY A 38 10.50 1.57 10.67
C GLY A 38 9.00 1.45 10.40
N ASN A 39 8.42 2.48 9.80
CA ASN A 39 7.03 2.50 9.31
C ASN A 39 6.94 2.56 7.77
N MET A 40 8.05 2.35 7.07
CA MET A 40 8.13 2.44 5.61
C MET A 40 7.68 1.13 4.96
N VAL A 41 6.85 1.26 3.92
CA VAL A 41 6.30 0.15 3.14
C VAL A 41 6.40 0.50 1.66
N LEU A 42 6.76 -0.50 0.85
CA LEU A 42 6.73 -0.45 -0.60
C LEU A 42 5.50 -1.23 -1.08
N LEU A 43 4.62 -0.56 -1.82
CA LEU A 43 3.49 -1.16 -2.52
C LEU A 43 3.88 -1.38 -3.98
N GLN A 44 3.69 -2.59 -4.50
CA GLN A 44 3.98 -2.91 -5.89
C GLN A 44 2.87 -3.73 -6.52
N SER A 45 2.69 -3.59 -7.83
CA SER A 45 1.84 -4.49 -8.61
C SER A 45 2.60 -4.99 -9.83
N SER A 46 2.35 -6.25 -10.20
CA SER A 46 2.90 -6.84 -11.42
C SER A 46 2.26 -6.29 -12.70
N CYS A 47 1.05 -5.73 -12.60
CA CYS A 47 0.28 -5.23 -13.74
C CYS A 47 0.31 -3.70 -13.81
N GLU A 48 0.48 -3.15 -15.01
CA GLU A 48 0.48 -1.70 -15.20
C GLU A 48 -0.90 -1.09 -14.92
N GLY A 49 -0.94 -0.05 -14.08
CA GLY A 49 -2.16 0.69 -13.75
C GLY A 49 -2.98 0.11 -12.59
N GLU A 50 -2.81 -1.15 -12.22
CA GLU A 50 -3.59 -1.78 -11.14
C GLU A 50 -3.35 -1.15 -9.78
N LEU A 51 -2.08 -0.83 -9.46
CA LEU A 51 -1.76 -0.15 -8.21
C LEU A 51 -2.53 1.19 -8.09
N SER A 52 -2.66 1.95 -9.18
CA SER A 52 -3.41 3.21 -9.18
C SER A 52 -4.91 2.97 -8.96
N VAL A 53 -5.49 1.98 -9.63
CA VAL A 53 -6.92 1.63 -9.49
C VAL A 53 -7.24 1.19 -8.05
N VAL A 54 -6.40 0.33 -7.46
CA VAL A 54 -6.54 -0.11 -6.07
C VAL A 54 -6.43 1.08 -5.11
N MET A 55 -5.49 2.00 -5.37
CA MET A 55 -5.32 3.17 -4.53
C MET A 55 -6.48 4.15 -4.63
N GLU A 56 -7.06 4.34 -5.81
CA GLU A 56 -8.23 5.20 -6.00
C GLU A 56 -9.49 4.59 -5.38
N GLY A 57 -9.71 3.28 -5.59
CA GLY A 57 -10.86 2.55 -5.03
C GLY A 57 -10.84 2.50 -3.50
N ASN A 58 -9.65 2.42 -2.90
CA ASN A 58 -9.48 2.31 -1.44
C ASN A 58 -8.93 3.59 -0.79
N LYS A 59 -9.04 4.74 -1.48
CA LYS A 59 -8.44 6.01 -1.05
C LYS A 59 -8.70 6.34 0.42
N LYS A 60 -9.95 6.22 0.88
CA LYS A 60 -10.31 6.49 2.28
C LYS A 60 -9.53 5.59 3.24
N TRP A 61 -9.49 4.29 3.00
CA TRP A 61 -8.78 3.35 3.87
C TRP A 61 -7.26 3.61 3.86
N LEU A 62 -6.70 3.88 2.68
CA LEU A 62 -5.28 4.23 2.55
C LEU A 62 -4.94 5.54 3.28
N ASP A 63 -5.79 6.55 3.22
CA ASP A 63 -5.64 7.80 3.98
C ASP A 63 -5.70 7.56 5.50
N HIS A 64 -6.41 6.51 5.95
CA HIS A 64 -6.41 6.09 7.35
C HIS A 64 -5.11 5.38 7.72
N CYS A 65 -4.52 4.61 6.80
CA CYS A 65 -3.31 3.82 7.05
C CYS A 65 -2.02 4.64 6.95
N PHE A 66 -1.90 5.49 5.93
CA PHE A 66 -0.68 6.19 5.60
C PHE A 66 -0.62 7.58 6.22
N LEU A 67 0.54 7.90 6.79
CA LEU A 67 0.91 9.26 7.16
C LEU A 67 1.28 10.08 5.92
N LYS A 68 2.00 9.45 4.99
CA LYS A 68 2.46 10.04 3.74
C LYS A 68 2.72 8.96 2.71
N THR A 69 2.43 9.25 1.45
CA THR A 69 2.86 8.47 0.29
C THR A 69 3.81 9.30 -0.57
N ILE A 70 4.88 8.69 -1.07
CA ILE A 70 5.82 9.29 -2.01
C ILE A 70 5.42 8.85 -3.43
N PRO A 71 5.25 9.79 -4.38
CA PRO A 71 5.00 9.48 -5.78
C PRO A 71 6.12 8.69 -6.44
#